data_AF-C1AYC1-F1
#
_entry.id   AF-C1AYC1-F1
#
_cell.length_a   1.000
_cell.length_b   1.000
_cell.length_c   1.000
_cell.angle_alpha   90.00
_cell.angle_beta   90.00
_cell.angle_gamma   90.00
#
_symmetry.space_group_name_H-M   'P 1'
#
loop_
_entity.id
_entity.type
_entity.pdbx_description
1 polymer ?
#
loop_
_entity_poly.entity_id
_entity_poly.type
_entity_poly.pdbx_seq_one_letter_code
_entity_poly.pdbx_strand_id
1 'polypeptide(L)'
;MDLALSGTVAVVTGASKGIGLAITRALAAEGAFVVAGARSPGPELEELVRGGSVEAVSVDLSTPAGPAELVAAATARGSLGVVVNNVGAAHPRLTGFLDVTDADWITTMNLNLMSAVRTIRAALPPMIAAGRGSIVTTSSVNSFLPDPPSSTTAHPRRRSPTSRRRCRKRWGRWVFG
;
A
#
# COMPACT_ATOMS: atom_id res chain seq x y z
N MET A 1 -21.13 1.23 7.64
CA MET A 1 -21.47 0.66 6.31
C MET A 1 -21.08 -0.79 6.42
N ASP A 2 -21.98 -1.75 6.27
CA ASP A 2 -21.58 -3.16 6.44
C ASP A 2 -20.76 -3.63 5.24
N LEU A 3 -19.45 -3.85 5.43
CA LEU A 3 -18.55 -4.36 4.40
C LEU A 3 -18.43 -5.90 4.42
N ALA A 4 -19.13 -6.58 5.34
CA ALA A 4 -19.08 -8.03 5.52
C ALA A 4 -17.65 -8.60 5.65
N LEU A 5 -16.79 -7.90 6.41
CA LEU A 5 -15.39 -8.27 6.61
C LEU A 5 -15.12 -9.05 7.90
N SER A 6 -16.16 -9.29 8.71
CA SER A 6 -16.05 -10.07 9.95
C SER A 6 -15.45 -11.45 9.71
N GLY A 7 -14.45 -11.83 10.50
CA GLY A 7 -13.76 -13.12 10.39
C GLY A 7 -12.82 -13.25 9.19
N THR A 8 -12.61 -12.18 8.43
CA THR A 8 -11.64 -12.14 7.32
C THR A 8 -10.28 -11.65 7.82
N VAL A 9 -9.20 -12.28 7.36
CA VAL A 9 -7.85 -11.74 7.54
C VAL A 9 -7.52 -10.76 6.41
N ALA A 10 -6.99 -9.60 6.76
CA ALA A 10 -6.55 -8.58 5.83
C ALA A 10 -5.05 -8.25 6.00
N VAL A 11 -4.34 -8.02 4.90
CA VAL A 11 -2.97 -7.49 4.91
C VAL A 11 -2.98 -6.03 4.51
N VAL A 12 -2.24 -5.19 5.24
CA VAL A 12 -2.01 -3.78 4.87
C VAL A 12 -0.51 -3.50 4.86
N THR A 13 0.03 -3.03 3.73
CA THR A 13 1.43 -2.63 3.62
C THR A 13 1.63 -1.15 3.92
N GLY A 14 2.74 -0.79 4.57
CA GLY A 14 3.02 0.60 4.95
C GLY A 14 2.03 1.11 6.00
N ALA A 15 1.68 0.27 6.97
CA ALA A 15 0.58 0.48 7.91
C ALA A 15 0.88 1.38 9.11
N SER A 16 2.14 1.83 9.29
CA SER A 16 2.55 2.53 10.51
C SER A 16 2.05 3.97 10.64
N LYS A 17 1.69 4.62 9.52
CA LYS A 17 1.20 6.01 9.53
C LYS A 17 0.36 6.36 8.31
N GLY A 18 -0.28 7.53 8.36
CA GLY A 18 -0.97 8.12 7.21
C GLY A 18 -2.09 7.24 6.66
N ILE A 19 -2.12 7.08 5.32
CA ILE A 19 -3.18 6.33 4.63
C ILE A 19 -3.22 4.86 5.07
N GLY A 20 -2.06 4.22 5.22
CA GLY A 20 -1.98 2.81 5.62
C GLY A 20 -2.57 2.58 7.01
N LEU A 21 -2.20 3.41 7.98
CA LEU A 21 -2.76 3.33 9.33
C LEU A 21 -4.28 3.57 9.35
N ALA A 22 -4.76 4.55 8.59
CA ALA A 22 -6.19 4.81 8.48
C ALA A 22 -6.95 3.62 7.86
N ILE A 23 -6.38 2.95 6.87
CA ILE A 23 -6.92 1.73 6.29
C ILE A 23 -6.96 0.61 7.33
N THR A 24 -5.87 0.41 8.08
CA THR A 24 -5.82 -0.58 9.16
C THR A 24 -6.92 -0.33 10.19
N ARG A 25 -7.11 0.91 10.65
CA ARG A 25 -8.19 1.29 11.58
C ARG A 25 -9.57 0.97 11.00
N ALA A 26 -9.82 1.33 9.74
CA ALA A 26 -11.10 1.11 9.09
C ALA A 26 -11.43 -0.39 8.92
N LEU A 27 -10.46 -1.20 8.48
CA LEU A 27 -10.66 -2.64 8.33
C LEU A 27 -10.90 -3.33 9.68
N ALA A 28 -10.14 -2.96 10.71
CA ALA A 28 -10.31 -3.49 12.06
C ALA A 28 -11.70 -3.13 12.65
N ALA A 29 -12.18 -1.91 12.41
CA ALA A 29 -13.50 -1.47 12.85
C ALA A 29 -14.66 -2.23 12.17
N GLU A 30 -14.42 -2.77 10.98
CA GLU A 30 -15.38 -3.58 10.21
C GLU A 30 -15.27 -5.09 10.53
N GLY A 31 -14.50 -5.45 11.57
CA GLY A 31 -14.39 -6.81 12.10
C GLY A 31 -13.34 -7.70 11.41
N ALA A 32 -12.51 -7.16 10.52
CA ALA A 32 -11.37 -7.88 9.97
C ALA A 32 -10.24 -8.01 11.00
N PHE A 33 -9.50 -9.11 10.95
CA PHE A 33 -8.21 -9.21 11.63
C PHE A 33 -7.12 -8.69 10.69
N VAL A 34 -6.41 -7.63 11.08
CA VAL A 34 -5.46 -6.96 10.18
C VAL A 34 -4.02 -7.32 10.52
N VAL A 35 -3.29 -7.90 9.57
CA VAL A 35 -1.84 -8.04 9.62
C VAL A 35 -1.21 -6.84 8.93
N ALA A 36 -0.64 -5.96 9.74
CA ALA A 36 -0.14 -4.64 9.38
C ALA A 36 1.40 -4.68 9.21
N GLY A 37 1.85 -4.61 7.96
CA GLY A 37 3.28 -4.61 7.64
C GLY A 37 3.89 -3.21 7.67
N ALA A 38 4.93 -3.02 8.49
CA ALA A 38 5.72 -1.80 8.53
C ALA A 38 7.13 -2.09 9.04
N ARG A 39 8.14 -1.27 8.70
CA ARG A 39 9.49 -1.41 9.27
C ARG A 39 9.55 -1.05 10.75
N SER A 40 8.74 -0.08 11.16
CA SER A 40 8.58 0.37 12.53
C SER A 40 7.10 0.72 12.73
N PRO A 41 6.37 0.04 13.63
CA PRO A 41 4.93 0.22 13.80
C PRO A 41 4.54 1.62 14.27
N GLY A 42 5.31 2.22 15.18
CA GLY A 42 4.96 3.49 15.80
C GLY A 42 3.81 3.38 16.82
N PRO A 43 3.60 4.42 17.64
CA PRO A 43 2.71 4.35 18.80
C PRO A 43 1.24 4.15 18.43
N GLU A 44 0.79 4.73 17.32
CA GLU A 44 -0.60 4.66 16.88
C GLU A 44 -1.00 3.29 16.33
N LEU A 45 -0.06 2.54 15.73
CA LEU A 45 -0.29 1.17 15.30
C LEU A 45 -0.21 0.21 16.50
N GLU A 46 0.73 0.43 17.42
CA GLU A 46 0.84 -0.33 18.66
C GLU A 46 -0.42 -0.23 19.53
N GLU A 47 -1.08 0.92 19.55
CA GLU A 47 -2.38 1.08 20.19
C GLU A 47 -3.45 0.15 19.60
N LEU A 48 -3.51 0.02 18.28
CA LEU A 48 -4.45 -0.89 17.61
C LEU A 48 -4.11 -2.36 17.89
N VAL A 49 -2.82 -2.68 17.97
CA VAL A 49 -2.37 -4.03 18.34
C VAL A 49 -2.85 -4.39 19.75
N ARG A 50 -2.75 -3.46 20.71
CA ARG A 50 -3.31 -3.66 22.07
C ARG A 50 -4.83 -3.87 22.07
N GLY A 51 -5.53 -3.37 21.06
CA GLY A 51 -6.96 -3.61 20.85
C GLY A 51 -7.32 -5.02 20.37
N GLY A 52 -6.34 -5.84 19.96
CA GLY A 52 -6.50 -7.27 19.69
C GLY A 52 -7.00 -7.65 18.30
N SER A 53 -7.41 -6.69 17.46
CA SER A 53 -7.85 -6.91 16.07
C SER A 53 -6.75 -6.66 15.02
N VAL A 54 -5.55 -6.31 15.47
CA VAL A 54 -4.40 -5.99 14.61
C VAL A 54 -3.16 -6.70 15.10
N GLU A 55 -2.37 -7.24 14.18
CA GLU A 55 -1.01 -7.70 14.40
C GLU A 55 -0.06 -6.83 13.58
N ALA A 56 0.96 -6.24 14.23
CA ALA A 56 2.00 -5.51 13.52
C ALA A 56 3.17 -6.46 13.21
N VAL A 57 3.58 -6.53 11.94
CA VAL A 57 4.74 -7.30 11.49
C VAL A 57 5.84 -6.33 11.08
N SER A 58 6.97 -6.41 11.78
CA SER A 58 8.17 -5.62 11.46
C SER A 58 8.83 -6.19 10.21
N VAL A 59 8.63 -5.56 9.05
CA VAL A 59 9.08 -6.10 7.76
C VAL A 59 9.54 -5.01 6.79
N ASP A 60 10.62 -5.29 6.05
CA ASP A 60 11.06 -4.48 4.92
C ASP A 60 10.55 -5.06 3.59
N LEU A 61 9.54 -4.39 3.05
CA LEU A 61 8.88 -4.79 1.80
C LEU A 61 9.66 -4.46 0.53
N SER A 62 10.77 -3.72 0.63
CA SER A 62 11.68 -3.51 -0.51
C SER A 62 12.53 -4.76 -0.81
N THR A 63 12.70 -5.63 0.19
CA THR A 63 13.46 -6.87 0.06
C THR A 63 12.72 -7.91 -0.78
N PRO A 64 13.42 -8.92 -1.34
CA PRO A 64 12.77 -10.03 -2.02
C PRO A 64 11.85 -10.88 -1.13
N ALA A 65 12.21 -11.04 0.16
CA ALA A 65 11.55 -11.95 1.09
C ALA A 65 10.39 -11.30 1.88
N GLY A 66 10.53 -10.03 2.26
CA GLY A 66 9.59 -9.35 3.17
C GLY A 66 8.10 -9.47 2.77
N PRO A 67 7.72 -9.27 1.51
CA PRO A 67 6.33 -9.47 1.08
C PRO A 67 5.77 -10.87 1.36
N ALA A 68 6.59 -11.92 1.19
CA ALA A 68 6.18 -13.30 1.47
C ALA A 68 6.07 -13.57 2.98
N GLU A 69 6.98 -13.02 3.78
CA GLU A 69 6.93 -13.11 5.26
C GLU A 69 5.64 -12.48 5.80
N LEU A 70 5.27 -11.30 5.29
CA LEU A 70 4.04 -10.61 5.70
C LEU A 70 2.79 -11.42 5.34
N VAL A 71 2.73 -11.97 4.13
CA VAL A 71 1.60 -12.80 3.71
C VAL A 71 1.54 -14.10 4.50
N ALA A 72 2.68 -14.71 4.81
CA ALA A 72 2.75 -15.92 5.62
C ALA A 72 2.14 -15.68 7.01
N ALA A 73 2.51 -14.57 7.67
CA ALA A 73 1.93 -14.17 8.96
C ALA A 73 0.39 -14.04 8.89
N ALA A 74 -0.13 -13.45 7.81
CA ALA A 74 -1.58 -13.37 7.60
C ALA A 74 -2.24 -14.74 7.38
N THR A 75 -1.66 -15.60 6.56
CA THR A 75 -2.23 -16.93 6.30
C THR A 75 -2.18 -17.83 7.54
N ALA A 76 -1.22 -17.63 8.44
CA ALA A 76 -1.15 -18.35 9.72
C ALA A 76 -2.30 -17.98 10.67
N ARG A 77 -2.92 -16.81 10.49
CA ARG A 77 -4.08 -16.36 11.27
C ARG A 77 -5.41 -16.90 10.74
N GLY A 78 -5.47 -17.23 9.46
CA GLY A 78 -6.67 -17.76 8.83
C GLY A 78 -6.77 -17.42 7.35
N SER A 79 -7.99 -17.41 6.84
CA SER A 79 -8.23 -17.19 5.42
C SER A 79 -8.02 -15.71 5.04
N LEU A 80 -6.98 -15.47 4.25
CA LEU A 80 -6.64 -14.16 3.71
C LEU A 80 -7.66 -13.75 2.64
N GLY A 81 -8.48 -12.75 2.95
CA GLY A 81 -9.50 -12.24 2.03
C GLY A 81 -9.19 -10.89 1.41
N VAL A 82 -8.33 -10.08 2.04
CA VAL A 82 -8.02 -8.71 1.57
C VAL A 82 -6.52 -8.45 1.62
N VAL A 83 -5.97 -7.87 0.55
CA VAL A 83 -4.62 -7.29 0.55
C VAL A 83 -4.70 -5.85 0.09
N VAL A 84 -4.16 -4.94 0.89
CA VAL A 84 -4.03 -3.53 0.55
C VAL A 84 -2.55 -3.18 0.40
N ASN A 85 -2.10 -3.11 -0.85
CA ASN A 85 -0.78 -2.62 -1.20
C ASN A 85 -0.79 -1.08 -1.12
N ASN A 86 -0.31 -0.54 -0.02
CA ASN A 86 -0.26 0.89 0.24
C ASN A 86 1.17 1.42 0.41
N VAL A 87 2.15 0.56 0.72
CA VAL A 87 3.55 0.99 0.86
C VAL A 87 4.02 1.70 -0.41
N GLY A 88 4.65 2.86 -0.22
CA GLY A 88 5.26 3.63 -1.29
C GLY A 88 5.95 4.87 -0.73
N ALA A 89 6.99 5.32 -1.41
CA ALA A 89 7.68 6.55 -1.08
C ALA A 89 8.10 7.29 -2.35
N ALA A 90 8.01 8.62 -2.30
CA ALA A 90 8.62 9.51 -3.27
C ALA A 90 9.80 10.20 -2.58
N HIS A 91 11.01 10.02 -3.12
CA HIS A 91 12.18 10.78 -2.70
C HIS A 91 12.34 11.98 -3.63
N PRO A 92 12.23 13.22 -3.13
CA PRO A 92 12.42 14.41 -3.95
C PRO A 92 13.83 14.41 -4.57
N ARG A 93 13.92 14.45 -5.90
CA ARG A 93 15.19 14.55 -6.64
C ARG A 93 15.44 16.01 -6.96
N LEU A 94 16.05 16.73 -6.00
CA LEU A 94 16.17 18.19 -6.04
C LEU A 94 17.28 18.69 -6.99
N THR A 95 18.24 17.84 -7.34
CA THR A 95 19.41 18.21 -8.15
C THR A 95 19.21 17.97 -9.65
N GLY A 96 18.13 17.29 -10.03
CA GLY A 96 17.76 17.03 -11.42
C GLY A 96 17.85 15.55 -11.80
N PHE A 97 17.50 15.25 -13.06
CA PHE A 97 17.44 13.87 -13.55
C PHE A 97 18.82 13.21 -13.70
N LEU A 98 19.84 13.97 -14.11
CA LEU A 98 21.18 13.44 -14.40
C LEU A 98 21.91 12.91 -13.16
N ASP A 99 21.50 13.33 -11.97
CA ASP A 99 22.09 12.87 -10.70
C ASP A 99 21.38 11.64 -10.13
N VAL A 100 20.32 11.15 -10.78
CA VAL A 100 19.61 9.95 -10.32
C VAL A 100 20.38 8.72 -10.77
N THR A 101 20.98 8.03 -9.80
CA THR A 101 21.78 6.83 -10.05
C THR A 101 20.91 5.62 -10.37
N ASP A 102 21.48 4.56 -10.95
CA ASP A 102 20.77 3.28 -11.12
C ASP A 102 20.35 2.68 -9.76
N ALA A 103 21.16 2.86 -8.71
CA ALA A 103 20.83 2.40 -7.36
C ALA A 103 19.59 3.12 -6.80
N ASP A 104 19.42 4.40 -7.12
CA ASP A 104 18.24 5.19 -6.77
C ASP A 104 16.98 4.69 -7.47
N TRP A 105 17.10 4.35 -8.75
CA TRP A 105 16.02 3.73 -9.53
C TRP A 105 15.64 2.37 -8.95
N ILE A 106 16.62 1.50 -8.71
CA ILE A 106 16.40 0.16 -8.17
C ILE A 106 15.72 0.23 -6.80
N THR A 107 16.18 1.11 -5.90
CA THR A 107 15.55 1.34 -4.60
C THR A 107 14.08 1.74 -4.74
N THR A 108 13.81 2.71 -5.61
CA THR A 108 12.45 3.23 -5.84
C THR A 108 11.54 2.15 -6.44
N MET A 109 12.03 1.41 -7.44
CA MET A 109 11.29 0.34 -8.11
C MET A 109 11.04 -0.85 -7.18
N ASN A 110 12.01 -1.20 -6.34
CA ASN A 110 11.84 -2.26 -5.35
C ASN A 110 10.74 -1.92 -4.35
N LEU A 111 10.75 -0.69 -3.82
CA LEU A 111 9.77 -0.27 -2.83
C LEU A 111 8.37 -0.01 -3.43
N ASN A 112 8.27 0.66 -4.58
CA ASN A 112 6.97 1.14 -5.09
C ASN A 112 6.28 0.16 -6.05
N LEU A 113 7.05 -0.69 -6.74
CA LEU A 113 6.49 -1.64 -7.70
C LEU A 113 6.66 -3.08 -7.21
N MET A 114 7.90 -3.49 -6.94
CA MET A 114 8.18 -4.90 -6.66
C MET A 114 7.60 -5.37 -5.33
N SER A 115 7.49 -4.49 -4.33
CA SER A 115 6.79 -4.79 -3.07
C SER A 115 5.35 -5.27 -3.33
N ALA A 116 4.59 -4.55 -4.16
CA ALA A 116 3.22 -4.89 -4.52
C ALA A 116 3.19 -6.17 -5.37
N VAL A 117 4.04 -6.29 -6.40
CA VAL A 117 4.13 -7.50 -7.24
C VAL A 117 4.40 -8.75 -6.41
N ARG A 118 5.37 -8.69 -5.49
CA ARG A 118 5.76 -9.81 -4.64
C ARG A 118 4.68 -10.12 -3.59
N THR A 119 4.03 -9.12 -3.02
CA THR A 119 2.92 -9.31 -2.08
C THR A 119 1.76 -10.02 -2.78
N ILE A 120 1.38 -9.56 -3.97
CA ILE A 120 0.32 -10.16 -4.79
C ILE A 120 0.69 -11.60 -5.14
N ARG A 121 1.92 -11.86 -5.57
CA ARG A 121 2.40 -13.20 -5.90
C ARG A 121 2.28 -14.17 -4.72
N ALA A 122 2.61 -13.72 -3.51
CA ALA A 122 2.50 -14.53 -2.30
C ALA A 122 1.02 -14.74 -1.88
N ALA A 123 0.16 -13.73 -2.04
CA ALA A 123 -1.23 -13.78 -1.60
C ALA A 123 -2.18 -14.49 -2.58
N LEU A 124 -1.85 -14.53 -3.87
CA LEU A 124 -2.73 -15.11 -4.90
C LEU A 124 -3.02 -16.60 -4.68
N PRO A 125 -2.03 -17.49 -4.45
CA PRO A 125 -2.32 -18.92 -4.27
C PRO A 125 -3.36 -19.24 -3.17
N PRO A 126 -3.24 -18.72 -1.92
CA PRO A 126 -4.25 -18.99 -0.90
C PRO A 126 -5.61 -18.34 -1.19
N MET A 127 -5.65 -17.17 -1.84
CA MET A 127 -6.91 -16.52 -2.24
C MET A 127 -7.66 -17.34 -3.31
N ILE A 128 -6.93 -17.85 -4.31
CA ILE A 128 -7.49 -18.70 -5.36
C ILE A 128 -8.02 -20.01 -4.74
N ALA A 129 -7.24 -20.66 -3.87
CA ALA A 129 -7.67 -21.88 -3.19
C ALA A 129 -8.92 -21.66 -2.32
N ALA A 130 -9.06 -20.48 -1.73
CA ALA A 130 -10.23 -20.10 -0.93
C ALA A 130 -11.46 -19.67 -1.76
N GLY A 131 -11.32 -19.56 -3.09
CA GLY A 131 -12.36 -19.08 -4.00
C GLY A 131 -12.79 -17.63 -3.75
N ARG A 132 -11.97 -16.84 -3.04
CA ARG A 132 -12.28 -15.46 -2.68
C ARG A 132 -11.01 -14.66 -2.42
N GLY A 133 -11.07 -13.37 -2.74
CA GLY A 133 -9.99 -12.44 -2.41
C GLY A 133 -10.22 -11.09 -3.07
N SER A 134 -9.73 -10.03 -2.43
CA SER A 134 -9.68 -8.70 -3.02
C SER A 134 -8.31 -8.07 -2.80
N ILE A 135 -7.73 -7.58 -3.89
CA ILE A 135 -6.44 -6.88 -3.87
C ILE A 135 -6.68 -5.44 -4.26
N VAL A 136 -6.23 -4.52 -3.41
CA VAL A 136 -6.30 -3.08 -3.60
C VAL A 136 -4.89 -2.51 -3.63
N THR A 137 -4.53 -1.83 -4.71
CA THR A 137 -3.23 -1.16 -4.83
C THR A 137 -3.42 0.36 -4.84
N THR A 138 -2.79 1.03 -3.89
CA THR A 138 -2.76 2.49 -3.81
C THR A 138 -1.75 3.00 -4.84
N SER A 139 -2.19 3.93 -5.68
CA SER A 139 -1.35 4.64 -6.66
C SER A 139 -1.42 6.14 -6.41
N SER A 140 -0.63 6.90 -7.17
CA SER A 140 -0.62 8.36 -7.10
C SER A 140 -1.19 8.97 -8.39
N VAL A 141 -1.61 10.23 -8.30
CA VAL A 141 -1.88 11.05 -9.50
C VAL A 141 -0.63 11.14 -10.38
N ASN A 142 0.56 11.08 -9.78
CA ASN A 142 1.85 11.07 -10.47
C ASN A 142 2.04 9.87 -11.41
N SER A 143 1.19 8.84 -11.32
CA SER A 143 1.16 7.74 -12.28
C SER A 143 0.66 8.17 -13.67
N PHE A 144 0.00 9.32 -13.79
CA PHE A 144 -0.51 9.86 -15.06
C PHE A 144 -0.11 11.33 -15.29
N LEU A 145 0.26 12.07 -14.24
CA LEU A 145 0.67 13.46 -14.30
C LEU A 145 2.03 13.64 -13.59
N PRO A 146 3.16 13.60 -14.31
CA PRO A 146 4.46 13.80 -13.70
C PRO A 146 4.55 15.21 -13.10
N ASP A 147 4.90 15.30 -11.83
CA ASP A 147 5.17 16.58 -11.18
C ASP A 147 6.54 17.10 -11.67
N PRO A 148 6.61 18.27 -12.33
CA PRO A 148 7.88 18.88 -12.63
C PRO A 148 8.60 19.26 -11.33
N PRO A 149 9.95 19.21 -11.29
CA PRO A 149 10.69 19.61 -10.10
C PRO A 149 10.30 21.03 -9.70
N SER A 150 10.02 21.23 -8.41
CA SER A 150 9.59 22.50 -7.82
C SER A 150 10.67 23.60 -7.82
N SER A 151 11.79 23.41 -8.54
CA SER A 151 12.90 24.36 -8.64
C SER A 151 12.93 25.20 -9.93
N THR A 152 11.99 25.04 -10.88
CA THR A 152 12.03 25.80 -12.15
C THR A 152 10.86 26.78 -12.37
N THR A 153 10.27 27.35 -11.32
CA THR A 153 9.31 28.46 -11.46
C THR A 153 9.83 29.80 -10.95
N ALA A 154 10.92 30.27 -11.57
CA ALA A 154 11.06 31.69 -11.89
C ALA A 154 10.63 31.92 -13.36
N HIS A 155 9.38 31.57 -13.71
CA HIS A 155 8.72 32.19 -14.86
C HIS A 155 7.20 32.26 -14.67
N PRO A 156 6.57 33.40 -14.99
CA PRO A 156 5.22 33.71 -14.55
C PRO A 156 4.18 32.95 -15.38
N ARG A 157 3.31 32.23 -14.65
CA ARG A 157 1.90 31.93 -14.97
C ARG A 157 1.54 31.83 -16.46
N ARG A 158 1.46 30.61 -16.99
CA ARG A 158 0.42 30.26 -17.96
C ARG A 158 -0.63 29.39 -17.26
N ARG A 159 -1.72 30.04 -16.83
CA ARG A 159 -2.97 29.32 -16.50
C ARG A 159 -3.47 28.66 -17.77
N SER A 160 -3.53 27.34 -17.81
CA SER A 160 -4.39 26.61 -18.76
C SER A 160 -5.79 26.47 -18.15
N PRO A 161 -6.87 26.88 -18.85
CA PRO A 161 -8.22 26.76 -18.36
C PRO A 161 -8.81 25.42 -18.82
N THR A 162 -8.62 24.36 -18.04
CA THR A 162 -9.48 23.17 -18.13
C THR A 162 -9.83 22.69 -16.73
N SER A 163 -10.75 23.45 -16.14
CA SER A 163 -11.46 23.12 -14.93
C SER A 163 -12.28 21.83 -15.07
N ARG A 164 -12.31 21.06 -13.98
CA ARG A 164 -13.34 20.07 -13.60
C ARG A 164 -13.39 18.80 -14.45
N ARG A 165 -12.56 17.82 -14.11
CA ARG A 165 -12.99 16.41 -14.17
C ARG A 165 -13.07 15.87 -12.74
N ARG A 166 -14.27 15.43 -12.36
CA ARG A 166 -14.56 14.76 -11.09
C ARG A 166 -13.51 13.69 -10.83
N CYS A 167 -12.87 13.78 -9.67
CA CYS A 167 -11.97 12.76 -9.14
C CYS A 167 -12.82 11.51 -8.82
N ARG A 168 -12.87 10.53 -9.73
CA ARG A 168 -13.34 9.18 -9.39
C ARG A 168 -12.10 8.36 -9.07
N LYS A 169 -11.90 8.04 -7.77
CA LYS A 169 -10.98 6.97 -7.36
C LYS A 169 -11.49 5.67 -7.99
N ARG A 170 -10.79 5.12 -8.98
CA ARG A 170 -11.12 3.84 -9.58
C ARG A 170 -10.23 2.78 -8.94
N TRP A 171 -10.82 2.00 -8.05
CA TRP A 171 -10.17 0.85 -7.43
C TRP A 171 -10.09 -0.28 -8.45
N GLY A 172 -8.89 -0.79 -8.73
CA GLY A 172 -8.72 -2.01 -9.53
C GLY A 172 -9.19 -3.21 -8.72
N ARG A 173 -10.47 -3.57 -8.85
CA ARG A 173 -11.05 -4.74 -8.18
C ARG A 173 -10.79 -5.96 -9.03
N TRP A 174 -9.89 -6.83 -8.60
CA TRP A 174 -9.83 -8.21 -9.09
C TRP A 174 -10.85 -9.01 -8.29
N VAL A 175 -11.89 -9.51 -8.97
CA VAL A 175 -12.87 -10.44 -8.40
C VAL A 175 -12.52 -11.80 -8.98
N PHE A 176 -12.10 -12.71 -8.11
CA PHE A 176 -12.00 -14.13 -8.47
C PHE A 176 -13.37 -14.74 -8.16
N GLY A 177 -14.00 -15.30 -9.18
CA GLY A 177 -15.28 -16.01 -9.08
C GLY A 177 -15.09 -17.52 -9.09
#